data_AF-A0A6B2ZKM6-F1
#
_entry.id   AF-A0A6B2ZKM6-F1
#
_cell.length_a   1.000
_cell.length_b   1.000
_cell.length_c   1.000
_cell.angle_alpha   90.00
_cell.angle_beta   90.00
_cell.angle_gamma   90.00
#
_symmetry.space_group_name_H-M   'P 1'
#
loop_
_entity.id
_entity.type
_entity.pdbx_description
1 polymer ?
#
loop_
_entity_poly.entity_id
_entity_poly.type
_entity_poly.pdbx_seq_one_letter_code
_entity_poly.pdbx_strand_id
1 'polypeptide(L)' 'MDRPSDELIELYRNVEAAKAEALSQPYSREGWAPWLEAAEAFQRRVGGGAIEQAVKRIVLHPELDEAAS' A
#
# COMPACT_ATOMS: atom_id res chain seq x y z
N MET A 1 1.79 -2.67 19.56
CA MET A 1 1.02 -3.15 18.39
C MET A 1 1.93 -4.10 17.64
N ASP A 2 1.43 -5.26 17.24
CA ASP A 2 2.19 -6.15 16.36
C ASP A 2 2.53 -5.40 15.06
N ARG A 3 3.80 -5.48 14.66
CA ARG A 3 4.27 -4.94 13.39
C ARG A 3 3.56 -5.69 12.25
N PRO A 4 3.08 -5.01 11.19
CA PRO A 4 2.56 -5.70 10.02
C PRO A 4 3.59 -6.67 9.44
N SER A 5 3.13 -7.78 8.86
CA SER A 5 4.01 -8.71 8.17
C SER A 5 4.65 -8.06 6.94
N ASP A 6 5.85 -8.52 6.57
CA ASP A 6 6.51 -8.06 5.35
C ASP A 6 5.65 -8.31 4.10
N GLU A 7 4.87 -9.40 4.07
CA GLU A 7 3.90 -9.66 2.99
C GLU A 7 2.88 -8.52 2.84
N LEU A 8 2.33 -8.00 3.95
CA LEU A 8 1.38 -6.88 3.92
C LEU A 8 2.05 -5.58 3.49
N ILE A 9 3.30 -5.37 3.89
CA ILE A 9 4.10 -4.20 3.49
C ILE A 9 4.37 -4.23 1.99
N GLU A 10 4.78 -5.38 1.45
CA GLU A 10 5.02 -5.55 0.01
C GLU A 10 3.74 -5.41 -0.80
N LEU A 11 2.62 -5.94 -0.33
CA LEU A 11 1.31 -5.74 -0.98
C LEU A 11 0.97 -4.25 -1.09
N TYR A 12 1.19 -3.46 -0.02
CA TYR A 12 0.89 -2.04 -0.06
C TYR A 12 1.92 -1.23 -0.89
N ARG A 13 3.18 -1.66 -0.96
CA ARG A 13 4.17 -1.09 -1.91
C ARG A 13 3.72 -1.28 -3.35
N ASN A 14 3.18 -2.45 -3.71
CA ASN A 14 2.63 -2.70 -5.04
C ASN A 14 1.43 -1.80 -5.34
N VAL A 15 0.56 -1.55 -4.35
CA VAL A 15 -0.54 -0.59 -4.47
C VAL A 15 -0.03 0.81 -4.82
N GLU A 16 0.95 1.33 -4.07
CA GLU A 16 1.48 2.68 -4.32
C GLU A 16 2.29 2.76 -5.63
N ALA A 17 3.00 1.71 -6.02
CA ALA A 17 3.68 1.65 -7.32
C ALA A 17 2.70 1.69 -8.50
N ALA A 18 1.64 0.87 -8.45
CA ALA A 18 0.59 0.88 -9.48
C ALA A 18 -0.17 2.21 -9.53
N LYS A 19 -0.40 2.83 -8.36
CA LYS A 19 -0.98 4.17 -8.27
C LYS A 19 -0.09 5.22 -8.93
N ALA A 20 1.22 5.18 -8.66
CA ALA A 20 2.18 6.11 -9.25
C ALA A 20 2.23 5.97 -10.77
N GLU A 21 2.20 4.74 -11.30
CA GLU A 21 2.12 4.48 -12.74
C GLU A 21 0.82 5.04 -13.34
N ALA A 22 -0.33 4.75 -12.72
CA ALA A 22 -1.63 5.23 -13.18
C ALA A 22 -1.74 6.77 -13.18
N LEU A 23 -1.10 7.43 -12.21
CA LEU A 23 -1.03 8.89 -12.11
C LEU A 23 -0.05 9.52 -13.10
N SER A 24 0.92 8.76 -13.61
CA SER A 24 1.90 9.25 -14.60
C SER A 24 1.29 9.42 -16.01
N GLN A 25 0.09 8.87 -16.23
CA GLN A 25 -0.60 8.89 -17.50
C GLN A 25 -1.96 9.59 -17.39
N PRO A 26 -2.54 10.10 -18.50
CA PRO A 26 -3.92 10.57 -18.50
C PRO A 26 -4.87 9.50 -17.99
N TYR A 27 -5.93 9.93 -17.29
CA TYR A 27 -6.91 9.02 -16.75
C TYR A 27 -7.52 8.12 -17.83
N SER A 28 -7.41 6.81 -17.60
CA SER A 28 -8.08 5.78 -18.38
C SER A 28 -8.47 4.62 -17.46
N ARG A 29 -9.57 3.94 -17.77
CA ARG A 29 -9.99 2.78 -16.98
C ARG A 29 -8.96 1.65 -17.02
N GLU A 30 -8.35 1.43 -18.18
CA GLU A 30 -7.32 0.41 -18.38
C GLU A 30 -6.04 0.74 -17.60
N GLY A 31 -5.59 2.01 -17.63
CA GLY A 31 -4.41 2.44 -16.87
C GLY A 31 -4.58 2.36 -15.35
N TRP A 32 -5.82 2.37 -14.85
CA TRP A 32 -6.12 2.22 -13.42
C TRP A 32 -6.43 0.77 -13.00
N ALA A 33 -6.57 -0.17 -13.94
CA ALA A 33 -6.86 -1.56 -13.63
C ALA A 33 -5.79 -2.21 -12.71
N PRO A 34 -4.48 -2.03 -12.93
CA PRO A 34 -3.46 -2.61 -12.06
C PRO A 34 -3.56 -2.11 -10.61
N TRP A 35 -3.87 -0.82 -10.42
CA TRP A 35 -4.07 -0.25 -9.09
C TRP A 35 -5.29 -0.85 -8.39
N LEU A 36 -6.41 -1.02 -9.11
CA LEU A 36 -7.61 -1.64 -8.56
C LEU A 36 -7.36 -3.07 -8.10
N GLU A 37 -6.67 -3.88 -8.91
CA GLU A 37 -6.32 -5.26 -8.58
C GLU A 37 -5.39 -5.34 -7.35
N ALA A 38 -4.36 -4.50 -7.31
CA ALA A 38 -3.45 -4.43 -6.17
C ALA A 38 -4.17 -3.98 -4.89
N ALA A 39 -5.02 -2.96 -4.99
CA ALA A 39 -5.78 -2.43 -3.85
C ALA A 39 -6.75 -3.49 -3.30
N GLU A 40 -7.42 -4.24 -4.18
CA GLU A 40 -8.30 -5.33 -3.80
C GLU A 40 -7.53 -6.46 -3.08
N ALA A 41 -6.37 -6.86 -3.61
CA ALA A 41 -5.51 -7.88 -3.00
C ALA A 41 -5.05 -7.47 -1.59
N PHE A 42 -4.63 -6.21 -1.42
CA PHE A 42 -4.24 -5.67 -0.12
C PHE A 42 -5.43 -5.63 0.86
N GLN A 43 -6.59 -5.11 0.43
CA GLN A 43 -7.78 -5.04 1.29
C GLN A 43 -8.27 -6.42 1.75
N ARG A 44 -8.19 -7.45 0.90
CA ARG A 44 -8.50 -8.84 1.30
C ARG A 44 -7.60 -9.37 2.41
N ARG A 45 -6.37 -8.88 2.52
CA ARG A 45 -5.35 -9.40 3.46
C ARG A 45 -5.21 -8.57 4.73
N VAL A 46 -5.40 -7.25 4.67
CA VAL A 46 -5.12 -6.35 5.79
C VAL A 46 -6.09 -6.54 6.97
N GLY A 47 -7.32 -6.98 6.72
CA GLY A 47 -8.26 -7.47 7.73
C GLY A 47 -8.75 -6.43 8.76
N GLY A 48 -8.26 -5.19 8.75
CA GLY A 48 -8.70 -4.14 9.66
C GLY A 48 -7.91 -2.83 9.58
N GLY A 49 -8.53 -1.74 10.06
CA GLY A 49 -7.99 -0.38 9.93
C GLY A 49 -6.71 -0.10 10.72
N ALA A 50 -6.48 -0.75 11.87
CA ALA A 50 -5.26 -0.53 12.65
C ALA A 50 -4.00 -1.07 11.95
N ILE A 51 -4.08 -2.28 11.38
CA ILE A 51 -3.00 -2.89 10.59
C ILE A 51 -2.77 -2.08 9.32
N GLU A 52 -3.85 -1.63 8.67
CA GLU A 52 -3.75 -0.77 7.48
C GLU A 52 -2.97 0.52 7.76
N GLN A 53 -3.28 1.22 8.85
CA GLN A 53 -2.56 2.44 9.23
C GLN A 53 -1.09 2.17 9.55
N ALA A 54 -0.79 1.05 10.21
CA ALA A 54 0.58 0.64 10.47
C ALA A 54 1.36 0.38 9.17
N VAL A 55 0.78 -0.34 8.20
CA VAL A 55 1.39 -0.59 6.89
C VAL A 55 1.59 0.72 6.13
N LYS A 56 0.56 1.58 6.07
CA LYS A 56 0.61 2.89 5.41
C LYS A 56 1.74 3.75 5.97
N ARG A 57 1.89 3.79 7.30
CA ARG A 57 2.96 4.53 7.96
C ARG A 57 4.35 4.03 7.53
N ILE A 58 4.58 2.72 7.52
CA ILE A 58 5.86 2.13 7.12
C ILE A 58 6.21 2.46 5.65
N VAL A 59 5.23 2.41 4.76
CA VAL A 59 5.47 2.59 3.31
C VAL A 59 5.54 4.07 2.90
N LEU A 60 4.66 4.91 3.43
CA LEU A 60 4.56 6.32 3.04
C LEU A 60 5.47 7.24 3.84
N HIS A 61 5.86 6.81 5.04
CA HIS A 61 6.66 7.60 5.99
C HIS A 61 7.75 6.74 6.65
N PRO A 62 8.67 6.15 5.88
CA PRO A 62 9.74 5.32 6.42
C PRO A 62 10.59 6.05 7.48
N GLU A 63 10.71 7.38 7.39
CA GLU A 63 11.39 8.22 8.38
C GLU A 63 10.77 8.17 9.78
N LEU A 64 9.47 7.86 9.88
CA LEU A 64 8.75 7.73 11.16
C LEU A 64 8.86 6.32 11.76
N ASP A 65 9.32 5.33 10.99
CA ASP A 65 9.61 3.99 11.49
C ASP A 65 11.00 3.95 12.16
N GLU A 66 12.00 4.59 11.55
CA GLU A 66 13.37 4.67 12.09
C GLU A 66 13.45 5.49 13.39
N ALA A 67 12.65 6.55 13.53
CA ALA A 67 12.61 7.35 14.75
C ALA A 67 11.94 6.65 15.96
N ALA A 68 11.30 5.50 15.73
CA ALA A 68 10.58 4.73 16.74
C ALA A 68 11.30 3.43 17.18
N SER A 69 12.49 3.15 16.63
CA SER A 69 13.34 2.00 16.97
C SER A 69 14.46 2.34 17.95
#